data_AF-A0A2S7U3S0-F1
#
_entry.id   AF-A0A2S7U3S0-F1
#
_cell.length_a   1.000
_cell.length_b   1.000
_cell.length_c   1.000
_cell.angle_alpha   90.00
_cell.angle_beta   90.00
_cell.angle_gamma   90.00
#
_symmetry.space_group_name_H-M   'P 1'
#
loop_
_entity.id
_entity.type
_entity.pdbx_description
1 polymer ?
#
loop_
_entity_poly.entity_id
_entity_poly.type
_entity_poly.pdbx_seq_one_letter_code
_entity_poly.pdbx_strand_id
1 'polypeptide(L)'
;MHFLAAPCRSSPPSPASSPHHSTVYRGIMTRSELDKVSAGVGGMIQLVDMLTQITRAMHYPLVRALADSPKGLDALYDFFANGLGDPPTGYYLWIDEDTDPALAAYDTLNLVYGYCTGVQAGEAYTFPFIKCADRRYALIKVEEYTRHIH
;
A
#
# COMPACT_ATOMS: atom_id res chain seq x y z
N MET A 1 -17.29 25.24 -60.09
CA MET A 1 -17.21 23.99 -59.31
C MET A 1 -16.99 24.38 -57.86
N HIS A 2 -17.92 24.00 -56.99
CA HIS A 2 -17.84 24.24 -55.55
C HIS A 2 -16.80 23.30 -54.93
N PHE A 3 -15.89 23.85 -54.14
CA PHE A 3 -15.18 23.09 -53.10
C PHE A 3 -15.60 23.63 -51.73
N LEU A 4 -16.38 22.82 -51.03
CA LEU A 4 -16.59 22.86 -49.60
C LEU A 4 -15.41 22.14 -48.93
N ALA A 5 -14.75 22.77 -47.95
CA ALA A 5 -14.12 22.07 -46.83
C ALA A 5 -13.90 23.06 -45.67
N ALA A 6 -14.49 22.71 -44.52
CA ALA A 6 -14.44 23.42 -43.25
C ALA A 6 -13.07 23.25 -42.53
N PRO A 7 -12.81 23.99 -41.44
CA PRO A 7 -11.50 24.13 -40.80
C PRO A 7 -11.27 23.03 -39.75
N CYS A 8 -10.06 22.50 -39.65
CA CYS A 8 -9.64 21.64 -38.53
C CYS A 8 -8.12 21.50 -38.51
N ARG A 9 -7.45 22.11 -37.53
CA ARG A 9 -6.27 21.55 -36.87
C ARG A 9 -6.04 22.30 -35.55
N SER A 10 -6.94 22.05 -34.62
CA SER A 10 -6.66 22.14 -33.19
C SER A 10 -5.63 21.05 -32.88
N SER A 11 -4.52 21.45 -32.26
CA SER A 11 -3.50 20.56 -31.72
C SER A 11 -4.13 19.48 -30.82
N PRO A 12 -3.58 18.26 -30.77
CA PRO A 12 -4.07 17.25 -29.85
C PRO A 12 -3.87 17.73 -28.40
N PRO A 13 -4.85 17.54 -27.50
CA PRO A 13 -4.62 17.76 -26.08
C PRO A 13 -3.61 16.72 -25.58
N SER A 14 -2.55 17.19 -24.93
CA SER A 14 -1.66 16.35 -24.13
C SER A 14 -2.51 15.52 -23.14
N PRO A 15 -2.18 14.23 -22.91
CA PRO A 15 -2.90 13.45 -21.92
C PRO A 15 -2.76 14.14 -20.56
N ALA A 16 -3.91 14.45 -19.98
CA ALA A 16 -4.03 14.96 -18.63
C ALA A 16 -3.28 14.02 -17.70
N SER A 17 -2.21 14.52 -17.08
CA SER A 17 -1.57 13.89 -15.96
C SER A 17 -2.65 13.63 -14.92
N SER A 18 -2.99 12.35 -14.71
CA SER A 18 -3.75 11.92 -13.54
C SER A 18 -3.17 12.58 -12.30
N PRO A 19 -3.99 12.96 -11.31
CA PRO A 19 -3.45 13.51 -10.07
C PRO A 19 -2.69 12.39 -9.39
N HIS A 20 -1.38 12.30 -9.66
CA HIS A 20 -0.45 11.66 -8.77
C HIS A 20 -0.68 12.34 -7.43
N HIS A 21 -1.28 11.58 -6.52
CA HIS A 21 -1.38 11.93 -5.12
C HIS A 21 0.07 12.06 -4.65
N SER A 22 0.62 13.27 -4.81
CA SER A 22 1.95 13.64 -4.38
C SER A 22 1.86 13.80 -2.87
N THR A 23 1.67 12.67 -2.20
CA THR A 23 1.76 12.55 -0.76
C THR A 23 3.22 12.77 -0.43
N VAL A 24 3.56 14.02 -0.08
CA VAL A 24 4.84 14.35 0.55
C VAL A 24 4.99 13.37 1.72
N TYR A 25 5.92 12.43 1.60
CA TYR A 25 6.14 11.35 2.57
C TYR A 25 6.53 11.95 3.91
N ARG A 26 5.54 12.17 4.79
CA ARG A 26 5.81 12.09 6.22
C ARG A 26 6.15 10.62 6.45
N GLY A 27 7.41 10.32 6.72
CA GLY A 27 7.86 8.93 6.92
C GLY A 27 7.07 8.17 7.99
N ILE A 28 6.28 8.87 8.81
CA ILE A 28 5.53 8.31 9.91
C ILE A 28 4.03 8.36 9.58
N MET A 29 3.38 7.20 9.67
CA MET A 29 1.94 7.06 9.53
C MET A 29 1.23 7.45 10.84
N THR A 30 0.24 8.32 10.74
CA THR A 30 -0.57 8.74 11.88
C THR A 30 -1.59 7.67 12.28
N ARG A 31 -2.09 7.73 13.52
CA ARG A 31 -3.19 6.84 13.97
C ARG A 31 -4.41 6.90 13.04
N SER A 32 -4.80 8.11 12.62
CA SER A 32 -5.94 8.30 11.71
C SER A 32 -5.73 7.67 10.34
N GLU A 33 -4.51 7.68 9.81
CA GLU A 33 -4.19 6.98 8.57
C GLU A 33 -4.27 5.47 8.76
N LEU A 34 -3.76 4.95 9.88
CA LEU A 34 -3.84 3.52 10.17
C LEU A 34 -5.31 3.08 10.37
N ASP A 35 -6.13 3.93 10.99
CA ASP A 35 -7.56 3.71 11.15
C ASP A 35 -8.27 3.60 9.80
N LYS A 36 -7.94 4.46 8.82
CA LYS A 36 -8.50 4.40 7.46
C LYS A 36 -8.16 3.07 6.76
N VAL A 37 -6.90 2.64 6.85
CA VAL A 37 -6.48 1.35 6.30
C VAL A 37 -7.21 0.21 7.01
N SER A 38 -7.28 0.26 8.33
CA SER A 38 -7.98 -0.76 9.12
C SER A 38 -9.46 -0.86 8.74
N ALA A 39 -10.14 0.27 8.55
CA ALA A 39 -11.54 0.31 8.15
C ALA A 39 -11.75 -0.29 6.74
N GLY A 40 -10.83 -0.04 5.81
CA GLY A 40 -10.86 -0.62 4.46
C GLY A 40 -10.80 -2.15 4.45
N VAL A 41 -10.15 -2.77 5.43
CA VAL A 41 -10.08 -4.23 5.58
C VAL A 41 -11.07 -4.80 6.59
N GLY A 42 -12.03 -4.02 7.10
CA GLY A 42 -13.06 -4.52 8.03
C GLY A 42 -12.69 -4.44 9.53
N GLY A 43 -11.62 -3.70 9.86
CA GLY A 43 -11.24 -3.31 11.22
C GLY A 43 -9.82 -3.74 11.60
N MET A 44 -9.35 -3.22 12.74
CA MET A 44 -7.98 -3.45 13.20
C MET A 44 -7.65 -4.93 13.45
N ILE A 45 -8.62 -5.71 13.94
CA ILE A 45 -8.42 -7.16 14.14
C ILE A 45 -8.08 -7.85 12.82
N GLN A 46 -8.77 -7.49 11.75
CA GLN A 46 -8.55 -8.06 10.42
C GLN A 46 -7.19 -7.62 9.86
N LEU A 47 -6.82 -6.35 10.05
CA LEU A 47 -5.51 -5.83 9.66
C LEU A 47 -4.37 -6.57 10.39
N VAL A 48 -4.48 -6.77 11.71
CA VAL A 48 -3.49 -7.52 12.50
C VAL A 48 -3.34 -8.96 12.01
N ASP A 49 -4.45 -9.62 11.65
CA ASP A 49 -4.41 -10.97 11.09
C ASP A 49 -3.67 -11.00 9.74
N MET A 50 -3.95 -10.06 8.84
CA MET A 50 -3.25 -9.95 7.55
C MET A 50 -1.75 -9.70 7.73
N LEU A 51 -1.36 -8.79 8.63
CA LEU A 51 0.05 -8.54 8.98
C LEU A 51 0.71 -9.78 9.61
N THR A 52 -0.03 -10.56 10.39
CA THR A 52 0.45 -11.84 10.93
C THR A 52 0.69 -12.87 9.84
N GLN A 53 -0.15 -12.91 8.79
CA GLN A 53 0.07 -13.78 7.64
C GLN A 53 1.34 -13.39 6.88
N ILE A 54 1.57 -12.08 6.67
CA ILE A 54 2.78 -11.55 6.02
C ILE A 54 4.04 -11.94 6.81
N THR A 55 4.05 -11.71 8.13
CA THR A 55 5.20 -12.03 9.00
C THR A 55 5.52 -13.52 9.09
N ARG A 56 4.53 -14.39 8.90
CA ARG A 56 4.74 -15.84 8.82
C ARG A 56 5.24 -16.31 7.46
N ALA A 57 4.82 -15.63 6.39
CA ALA A 57 5.19 -15.97 5.03
C ALA A 57 6.61 -15.48 4.66
N MET A 58 7.10 -14.42 5.31
CA MET A 58 8.32 -13.70 4.91
C MET A 58 9.32 -13.51 6.04
N HIS A 59 10.61 -13.62 5.70
CA HIS A 59 11.73 -13.40 6.62
C HIS A 59 12.62 -12.20 6.24
N TYR A 60 12.13 -11.27 5.41
CA TYR A 60 12.89 -10.08 5.03
C TYR A 60 13.07 -9.09 6.19
N PRO A 61 14.14 -8.27 6.15
CA PRO A 61 14.39 -7.25 7.18
C PRO A 61 13.19 -6.34 7.45
N LEU A 62 12.48 -5.90 6.40
CA LEU A 62 11.28 -5.07 6.51
C LEU A 62 10.18 -5.77 7.32
N VAL A 63 9.83 -7.00 6.94
CA VAL A 63 8.78 -7.77 7.60
C VAL A 63 9.21 -8.22 9.00
N ARG A 64 10.52 -8.40 9.21
CA ARG A 64 11.09 -8.77 10.49
C ARG A 64 10.90 -7.69 11.54
N ALA A 65 11.05 -6.41 11.19
CA ALA A 65 10.74 -5.30 12.09
C ALA A 65 9.29 -5.34 12.59
N LEU A 66 8.34 -5.66 11.71
CA LEU A 66 6.93 -5.86 12.07
C LEU A 66 6.76 -7.12 12.95
N ALA A 67 7.41 -8.23 12.61
CA ALA A 67 7.34 -9.49 13.36
C ALA A 67 7.92 -9.39 14.78
N ASP A 68 8.98 -8.59 14.95
CA ASP A 68 9.69 -8.40 16.21
C ASP A 68 9.02 -7.32 17.10
N SER A 69 8.01 -6.61 16.57
CA SER A 69 7.30 -5.55 17.30
C SER A 69 6.45 -6.10 18.47
N PRO A 70 6.27 -5.34 19.58
CA PRO A 70 5.43 -5.77 20.68
C PRO A 70 3.99 -6.05 20.22
N LYS A 71 3.38 -7.10 20.76
CA LYS A 71 2.01 -7.50 20.39
C LYS A 71 0.98 -6.66 21.14
N GLY A 72 -0.03 -6.17 20.44
CA GLY A 72 -1.14 -5.41 21.00
C GLY A 72 -1.62 -4.32 20.05
N LEU A 73 -2.86 -3.86 20.21
CA LEU A 73 -3.43 -2.82 19.35
C LEU A 73 -2.64 -1.51 19.47
N ASP A 74 -2.34 -1.07 20.70
CA ASP A 74 -1.59 0.16 20.94
C ASP A 74 -0.15 0.08 20.42
N ALA A 75 0.48 -1.10 20.54
CA ALA A 75 1.83 -1.32 20.05
C ALA A 75 1.94 -1.21 18.51
N LEU A 76 0.87 -1.57 17.78
CA LEU A 76 0.83 -1.39 16.34
C LEU A 76 0.77 0.09 15.97
N TYR A 77 -0.04 0.89 16.67
CA TYR A 77 -0.05 2.34 16.49
C TYR A 77 1.32 2.95 16.80
N ASP A 78 1.95 2.54 17.89
CA ASP A 78 3.25 3.07 18.29
C ASP A 78 4.36 2.67 17.30
N PHE A 79 4.29 1.47 16.71
CA PHE A 79 5.21 1.03 15.66
C PHE A 79 5.16 1.96 14.43
N PHE A 80 3.95 2.20 13.90
CA PHE A 80 3.76 3.05 12.73
C PHE A 80 3.98 4.54 13.01
N ALA A 81 3.74 4.99 14.24
CA ALA A 81 3.86 6.39 14.66
C ALA A 81 5.28 6.79 15.10
N ASN A 82 6.12 5.87 15.56
CA ASN A 82 7.45 6.21 16.09
C ASN A 82 8.59 5.69 15.22
N GLY A 83 8.35 4.65 14.42
CA GLY A 83 9.40 4.00 13.68
C GLY A 83 10.41 3.27 14.57
N LEU A 84 11.37 2.57 13.94
CA LEU A 84 12.47 1.88 14.64
C LEU A 84 13.83 2.45 14.19
N GLY A 85 14.80 2.52 15.10
CA GLY A 85 16.18 2.95 14.83
C GLY A 85 16.46 4.44 15.05
N ASP A 86 17.72 4.85 14.81
CA ASP A 86 18.18 6.25 14.88
C ASP A 86 19.07 6.56 13.63
N PRO A 87 18.63 7.43 12.69
CA PRO A 87 17.34 8.13 12.67
C PRO A 87 16.15 7.17 12.49
N PRO A 88 14.94 7.55 12.94
CA PRO A 88 13.79 6.64 12.92
C PRO A 88 13.42 6.24 11.48
N THR A 89 13.31 4.92 11.28
CA THR A 89 12.77 4.34 10.05
C THR A 89 11.26 4.48 10.07
N GLY A 90 10.74 5.19 9.08
CA GLY A 90 9.33 5.45 8.94
C GLY A 90 8.60 4.30 8.22
N TYR A 91 7.68 3.62 8.88
CA TYR A 91 6.89 2.54 8.28
C TYR A 91 5.49 3.03 7.89
N TYR A 92 4.95 2.49 6.80
CA TYR A 92 3.62 2.87 6.30
C TYR A 92 2.90 1.68 5.64
N LEU A 93 1.58 1.77 5.64
CA LEU A 93 0.65 0.84 5.01
C LEU A 93 -0.35 1.60 4.15
N TRP A 94 -0.74 1.04 3.01
CA TRP A 94 -1.92 1.48 2.28
C TRP A 94 -2.55 0.32 1.52
N ILE A 95 -3.81 0.52 1.14
CA ILE A 95 -4.52 -0.40 0.25
C ILE A 95 -4.29 0.11 -1.16
N ASP A 96 -3.77 -0.76 -2.02
CA ASP A 96 -3.71 -0.52 -3.45
C ASP A 96 -4.97 -1.10 -4.10
N GLU A 97 -5.65 -0.26 -4.89
CA GLU A 97 -6.88 -0.60 -5.58
C GLU A 97 -6.59 -1.28 -6.93
N ASP A 98 -5.36 -1.17 -7.43
CA ASP A 98 -4.94 -1.87 -8.64
C ASP A 98 -4.86 -3.37 -8.34
N THR A 99 -5.81 -4.12 -8.91
CA THR A 99 -5.91 -5.58 -8.76
C THR A 99 -5.34 -6.26 -10.00
N ASP A 100 -4.64 -7.38 -9.78
CA ASP A 100 -4.11 -8.21 -10.87
C ASP A 100 -5.28 -8.65 -11.78
N PRO A 101 -5.26 -8.34 -13.09
CA PRO A 101 -6.34 -8.72 -14.00
C PRO A 101 -6.61 -10.23 -14.04
N ALA A 102 -5.60 -11.05 -13.75
CA ALA A 102 -5.75 -12.50 -13.66
C ALA A 102 -6.60 -12.95 -12.44
N LEU A 103 -6.72 -12.09 -11.43
CA LEU A 103 -7.50 -12.31 -10.21
C LEU A 103 -8.86 -11.57 -10.22
N ALA A 104 -9.23 -10.92 -11.32
CA ALA A 104 -10.46 -10.12 -11.42
C ALA A 104 -11.77 -10.89 -11.16
N ALA A 105 -11.74 -12.23 -11.23
CA ALA A 105 -12.88 -13.09 -10.90
C ALA A 105 -13.09 -13.26 -9.37
N TYR A 106 -12.16 -12.79 -8.55
CA TYR A 106 -12.16 -12.93 -7.10
C TYR A 106 -12.18 -11.56 -6.42
N ASP A 107 -12.81 -11.49 -5.24
CA ASP A 107 -12.73 -10.31 -4.38
C ASP A 107 -11.33 -10.26 -3.76
N THR A 108 -10.44 -9.45 -4.35
CA THR A 108 -9.03 -9.35 -3.94
C THR A 108 -8.68 -7.93 -3.54
N LEU A 109 -7.68 -7.81 -2.66
CA LEU A 109 -7.17 -6.55 -2.15
C LEU A 109 -5.66 -6.62 -2.04
N ASN A 110 -4.98 -5.57 -2.47
CA ASN A 110 -3.55 -5.43 -2.31
C ASN A 110 -3.23 -4.60 -1.06
N LEU A 111 -2.53 -5.22 -0.11
CA LEU A 111 -1.98 -4.51 1.04
C LEU A 111 -0.51 -4.19 0.74
N VAL A 112 -0.18 -2.91 0.67
CA VAL A 112 1.20 -2.48 0.45
C VAL A 112 1.82 -2.09 1.78
N TYR A 113 2.98 -2.68 2.08
CA TYR A 113 3.76 -2.39 3.27
C TYR A 113 5.14 -1.90 2.86
N GLY A 114 5.55 -0.77 3.42
CA GLY A 114 6.82 -0.15 3.07
C GLY A 114 7.48 0.58 4.24
N TYR A 115 8.70 1.00 3.99
CA TYR A 115 9.50 1.78 4.91
C TYR A 115 10.32 2.86 4.19
N CYS A 116 10.64 3.95 4.89
CA CYS A 116 11.53 5.02 4.45
C CYS A 116 12.60 5.25 5.51
N THR A 117 13.86 5.37 5.10
CA THR A 117 14.99 5.61 6.02
C THR A 117 15.52 7.04 5.85
N GLY A 118 15.14 7.94 6.75
CA GLY A 118 15.67 9.31 6.78
C GLY A 118 15.50 10.06 5.43
N VAL A 119 16.64 10.34 4.77
CA VAL A 119 16.73 11.14 3.53
C VAL A 119 16.81 10.28 2.25
N GLN A 120 16.76 8.95 2.38
CA GLN A 120 16.89 8.02 1.25
C GLN A 120 15.54 7.43 0.82
N ALA A 121 15.54 6.96 -0.43
CA ALA A 121 14.41 6.27 -1.04
C ALA A 121 14.03 5.03 -0.21
N GLY A 122 12.73 4.88 0.05
CA GLY A 122 12.15 3.73 0.73
C GLY A 122 11.94 2.52 -0.19
N GLU A 123 11.58 1.39 0.41
CA GLU A 123 11.10 0.21 -0.32
C GLU A 123 9.66 -0.10 0.08
N ALA A 124 8.89 -0.63 -0.86
CA ALA A 124 7.54 -1.10 -0.62
C ALA A 124 7.25 -2.40 -1.36
N TYR A 125 6.49 -3.25 -0.68
CA TYR A 125 6.14 -4.60 -1.11
C TYR A 125 4.63 -4.74 -1.10
N THR A 126 4.09 -5.27 -2.18
CA THR A 126 2.65 -5.52 -2.32
C THR A 126 2.32 -6.95 -1.97
N PHE A 127 1.32 -7.12 -1.12
CA PHE A 127 0.81 -8.40 -0.66
C PHE A 127 -0.65 -8.55 -1.07
N PRO A 128 -0.95 -9.38 -2.10
CA PRO A 128 -2.31 -9.63 -2.55
C PRO A 128 -3.03 -10.61 -1.62
N PHE A 129 -4.21 -10.22 -1.17
CA PHE A 129 -5.12 -11.01 -0.37
C PHE A 129 -6.41 -11.30 -1.13
N ILE A 130 -6.96 -12.50 -0.92
CA ILE A 130 -8.32 -12.85 -1.34
C ILE A 130 -9.24 -12.74 -0.14
N LYS A 131 -10.42 -12.18 -0.35
CA LYS A 131 -11.48 -12.17 0.64
C LYS A 131 -12.25 -13.48 0.60
N CYS A 132 -12.19 -14.22 1.70
CA CYS A 132 -12.88 -15.47 1.89
C CYS A 132 -14.37 -15.26 2.20
N ALA A 133 -15.18 -16.30 2.02
CA ALA A 133 -16.62 -16.27 2.29
C ALA A 133 -16.97 -15.94 3.75
N ASP A 134 -16.07 -16.24 4.68
CA ASP A 134 -16.19 -15.91 6.11
C ASP A 134 -15.76 -14.47 6.45
N ARG A 135 -15.56 -13.63 5.42
CA ARG A 135 -15.10 -12.24 5.49
C ARG A 135 -13.67 -12.05 6.00
N ARG A 136 -12.90 -13.13 6.16
CA ARG A 136 -11.47 -13.04 6.43
C ARG A 136 -10.68 -12.86 5.13
N TYR A 137 -9.47 -12.33 5.24
CA TYR A 137 -8.54 -12.25 4.14
C TYR A 137 -7.50 -13.36 4.23
N ALA A 138 -7.13 -13.95 3.09
CA ALA A 138 -6.07 -14.94 2.99
C ALA A 138 -5.01 -14.47 1.97
N LEU A 139 -3.74 -14.54 2.34
CA LEU A 139 -2.63 -14.17 1.46
C LEU A 139 -2.57 -15.12 0.25
N ILE A 140 -2.63 -14.58 -0.98
CA ILE A 140 -2.73 -15.36 -2.23
C ILE A 140 -1.35 -15.78 -2.74
N LYS A 141 -0.45 -14.81 -2.89
CA LYS A 141 0.91 -15.01 -3.38
C LYS A 141 1.87 -14.22 -2.52
N VAL A 142 3.05 -14.79 -2.36
CA VAL A 142 4.17 -14.11 -1.74
C VAL A 142 4.82 -13.25 -2.80
N GLU A 143 4.75 -11.93 -2.58
CA GLU A 143 5.62 -10.90 -3.14
C GLU A 143 5.45 -10.55 -4.63
N GLU A 144 5.26 -9.25 -4.85
CA GLU A 144 5.70 -8.57 -6.08
C GLU A 144 6.41 -7.30 -5.61
N TYR A 145 7.75 -7.26 -5.72
CA TYR A 145 8.52 -6.05 -5.40
C TYR A 145 7.99 -4.91 -6.25
N THR A 146 7.43 -3.89 -5.61
CA THR A 146 6.56 -2.96 -6.33
C THR A 146 7.28 -1.69 -6.76
N ARG A 147 8.13 -1.09 -5.90
CA ARG A 147 8.93 0.10 -6.29
C ARG A 147 9.99 0.51 -5.27
N HIS A 148 10.95 1.31 -5.76
CA HIS A 148 11.65 2.31 -4.95
C HIS A 148 10.73 3.50 -4.70
N ILE A 149 10.63 3.94 -3.46
CA ILE A 149 9.88 5.13 -3.05
C ILE A 149 10.89 6.27 -2.98
N HIS A 150 10.95 7.16 -3.97
CA HIS A 150 11.82 8.35 -3.93
C HIS A 150 11.23 9.49 -3.10
#